data_AF-A0A131Z8U4-F1
#
_entry.id   AF-A0A131Z8U4-F1
#
_cell.length_a   1.000
_cell.length_b   1.000
_cell.length_c   1.000
_cell.angle_alpha   90.00
_cell.angle_beta   90.00
_cell.angle_gamma   90.00
#
_symmetry.space_group_name_H-M   'P 1'
#
loop_
_entity.id
_entity.type
_entity.pdbx_description
1 polymer ?
#
loop_
_entity_poly.entity_id
_entity_poly.type
_entity_poly.pdbx_seq_one_letter_code
_entity_poly.pdbx_strand_id
1 'polypeptide(L)'
;KKRRRTSEVVGWYRFRRNTSLQTSLREQVLHQRLVRKLGQGYGNYFLLALFRGCTSSNDATHSMEHVFLRSTDPAFKHYSAVPLHIVNLGEPGHSDYRMYPGSAASIHQGAFCEVLNSLPADGSIEMVNHMHRLHNLLHTKLREVLNSVAESEEDVATFVDDIVQLREKYGALKKAAAVGPSTAASASESISTTSK
;
A
#
# COMPACT_ATOMS: atom_id res chain seq x y z
N LYS A 1 -10.96 13.53 14.22
CA LYS A 1 -9.60 13.34 14.81
C LYS A 1 -8.70 12.69 13.74
N LYS A 2 -7.78 13.42 13.10
CA LYS A 2 -6.95 12.88 11.99
C LYS A 2 -5.95 11.87 12.56
N ARG A 3 -6.25 10.58 12.41
CA ARG A 3 -5.49 9.44 12.94
C ARG A 3 -4.09 9.44 12.30
N ARG A 4 -3.03 9.54 13.09
CA ARG A 4 -1.64 9.46 12.58
C ARG A 4 -1.34 7.99 12.27
N ARG A 5 -1.30 7.62 10.99
CA ARG A 5 -1.12 6.23 10.50
C ARG A 5 0.19 5.56 10.93
N THR A 6 1.11 6.29 11.55
CA THR A 6 2.46 5.80 11.91
C THR A 6 2.47 4.75 13.01
N SER A 7 1.43 4.67 13.85
CA SER A 7 1.30 3.67 14.91
C SER A 7 0.67 2.36 14.44
N GLU A 8 0.21 2.29 13.18
CA GLU A 8 -0.53 1.15 12.61
C GLU A 8 0.26 0.40 11.52
N VAL A 9 1.49 0.83 11.26
CA VAL A 9 2.31 0.23 10.21
C VAL A 9 2.89 -1.09 10.70
N VAL A 10 2.33 -2.19 10.23
CA VAL A 10 2.80 -3.55 10.52
C VAL A 10 3.89 -4.04 9.57
N GLY A 11 4.14 -3.31 8.48
CA GLY A 11 5.12 -3.68 7.46
C GLY A 11 5.06 -2.80 6.22
N TRP A 12 5.71 -3.27 5.16
CA TRP A 12 5.68 -2.64 3.84
C TRP A 12 5.71 -3.69 2.74
N TYR A 13 5.31 -3.30 1.53
CA TYR A 13 5.28 -4.21 0.39
C TYR A 13 6.10 -3.67 -0.78
N ARG A 14 6.53 -4.59 -1.64
CA ARG A 14 7.10 -4.27 -2.96
C ARG A 14 6.54 -5.21 -4.01
N PHE A 15 6.00 -4.61 -5.06
CA PHE A 15 5.62 -5.33 -6.27
C PHE A 15 6.74 -5.27 -7.31
N ARG A 16 7.01 -6.41 -7.95
CA ARG A 16 7.97 -6.54 -9.05
C ARG A 16 7.33 -7.31 -10.21
N ARG A 17 7.82 -7.07 -11.42
CA ARG A 17 7.43 -7.83 -12.63
C ARG A 17 8.61 -8.69 -13.08
N ASN A 18 8.36 -9.95 -13.45
CA ASN A 18 9.33 -10.85 -14.09
C ASN A 18 10.69 -10.97 -13.38
N THR A 19 10.72 -11.09 -12.05
CA THR A 19 11.97 -11.18 -11.24
C THR A 19 11.92 -12.33 -10.22
N SER A 20 12.96 -12.59 -9.45
CA SER A 20 12.90 -13.58 -8.37
C SER A 20 12.19 -13.03 -7.12
N LEU A 21 11.54 -13.91 -6.35
CA LEU A 21 10.97 -13.62 -5.02
C LEU A 21 12.04 -13.75 -3.93
N GLN A 22 13.17 -13.08 -4.13
CA GLN A 22 14.24 -12.97 -3.12
C GLN A 22 14.50 -11.52 -2.76
N THR A 23 14.88 -11.30 -1.50
CA THR A 23 15.23 -9.98 -0.98
C THR A 23 16.48 -9.46 -1.67
N SER A 24 16.39 -8.25 -2.21
CA SER A 24 17.55 -7.51 -2.71
C SER A 24 18.26 -6.77 -1.58
N LEU A 25 19.55 -6.46 -1.73
CA LEU A 25 20.31 -5.66 -0.77
C LEU A 25 19.63 -4.32 -0.47
N ARG A 26 19.05 -3.67 -1.49
CA ARG A 26 18.30 -2.42 -1.32
C ARG A 26 17.11 -2.60 -0.38
N GLU A 27 16.38 -3.70 -0.50
CA GLU A 27 15.25 -3.98 0.39
C GLU A 27 15.68 -4.34 1.79
N GLN A 28 16.79 -5.04 1.96
CA GLN A 28 17.35 -5.33 3.28
C GLN A 28 17.68 -4.03 4.03
N VAL A 29 18.39 -3.11 3.35
CA VAL A 29 18.72 -1.78 3.90
C VAL A 29 17.47 -0.94 4.17
N LEU A 30 16.49 -0.95 3.26
CA LEU A 30 15.23 -0.23 3.45
C LEU A 30 14.42 -0.80 4.61
N HIS A 31 14.28 -2.12 4.68
CA HIS A 31 13.58 -2.81 5.75
C HIS A 31 14.20 -2.47 7.11
N GLN A 32 15.53 -2.56 7.23
CA GLN A 32 16.24 -2.15 8.46
C GLN A 32 15.94 -0.70 8.86
N ARG A 33 15.96 0.24 7.90
CA ARG A 33 15.66 1.65 8.17
C ARG A 33 14.21 1.88 8.57
N LEU A 34 13.27 1.17 7.95
CA LEU A 34 11.84 1.26 8.27
C LEU A 34 11.56 0.67 9.64
N VAL A 35 12.13 -0.47 9.99
CA VAL A 35 12.02 -1.08 11.32
C VAL A 35 12.53 -0.12 12.40
N ARG A 36 13.67 0.55 12.19
CA ARG A 36 14.19 1.53 13.16
C ARG A 36 13.26 2.74 13.38
N LYS A 37 12.54 3.17 12.34
CA LYS A 37 11.68 4.36 12.41
C LYS A 37 10.24 4.05 12.83
N LEU A 38 9.70 2.93 12.37
CA LEU A 38 8.28 2.58 12.49
C LEU A 38 8.06 1.37 13.40
N GLY A 39 9.10 0.61 13.72
CA GLY A 39 8.99 -0.67 14.41
C GLY A 39 8.45 -0.58 15.84
N GLN A 40 8.59 0.55 16.56
CA GLN A 40 7.95 0.89 17.86
C GLN A 40 7.65 -0.31 18.80
N GLY A 41 8.56 -1.29 18.92
CA GLY A 41 8.38 -2.50 19.77
C GLY A 41 8.06 -3.82 19.03
N TYR A 42 7.59 -3.77 17.78
CA TYR A 42 7.30 -4.91 16.91
C TYR A 42 8.47 -5.31 16.00
N GLY A 43 9.70 -4.92 16.32
CA GLY A 43 10.85 -4.95 15.38
C GLY A 43 11.08 -6.31 14.68
N ASN A 44 10.88 -7.42 15.40
CA ASN A 44 11.02 -8.78 14.86
C ASN A 44 9.76 -9.29 14.13
N TYR A 45 8.64 -8.59 14.27
CA TYR A 45 7.35 -8.91 13.64
C TYR A 45 7.01 -7.96 12.47
N PHE A 46 7.86 -6.98 12.18
CA PHE A 46 7.68 -6.07 11.06
C PHE A 46 7.83 -6.83 9.73
N LEU A 47 6.82 -6.75 8.88
CA LEU A 47 6.73 -7.58 7.68
C LEU A 47 7.28 -6.87 6.44
N LEU A 48 7.94 -7.64 5.58
CA LEU A 48 8.22 -7.32 4.18
C LEU A 48 7.41 -8.26 3.30
N ALA A 49 6.45 -7.72 2.56
CA ALA A 49 5.71 -8.47 1.56
C ALA A 49 6.31 -8.25 0.17
N LEU A 50 6.78 -9.32 -0.47
CA LEU A 50 7.24 -9.28 -1.86
C LEU A 50 6.18 -9.90 -2.76
N PHE A 51 5.81 -9.18 -3.81
CA PHE A 51 4.87 -9.63 -4.82
C PHE A 51 5.55 -9.68 -6.17
N ARG A 52 5.25 -10.71 -6.95
CA ARG A 52 5.76 -10.92 -8.30
C ARG A 52 4.61 -11.21 -9.25
N GLY A 53 4.50 -10.38 -10.29
CA GLY A 53 3.74 -10.72 -11.50
C GLY A 53 4.67 -11.31 -12.56
N CYS A 54 4.36 -12.52 -13.02
CA CYS A 54 5.00 -13.19 -14.14
C CYS A 54 3.99 -13.49 -15.23
N THR A 55 4.45 -13.49 -16.48
CA THR A 55 3.63 -13.90 -17.61
C THR A 55 4.33 -15.01 -18.41
N SER A 56 3.56 -15.94 -18.96
CA SER A 56 4.04 -16.95 -19.91
C SER A 56 4.61 -16.28 -21.17
N SER A 57 5.43 -17.03 -21.92
CA SER A 57 6.08 -16.54 -23.15
C SER A 57 5.12 -16.08 -24.24
N ASN A 58 3.87 -16.55 -24.21
CA ASN A 58 2.80 -16.20 -25.15
C ASN A 58 1.78 -15.21 -24.57
N ASP A 59 2.04 -14.62 -23.41
CA ASP A 59 1.15 -13.72 -22.70
C ASP A 59 -0.24 -14.28 -22.32
N ALA A 60 -0.46 -15.59 -22.47
CA ALA A 60 -1.76 -16.22 -22.22
C ALA A 60 -1.98 -16.63 -20.75
N THR A 61 -0.93 -16.70 -19.93
CA THR A 61 -1.02 -17.14 -18.54
C THR A 61 -0.23 -16.20 -17.64
N HIS A 62 -0.91 -15.60 -16.67
CA HIS A 62 -0.30 -14.74 -15.66
C HIS A 62 -0.24 -15.46 -14.31
N SER A 63 0.91 -15.38 -13.65
CA SER A 63 1.12 -15.87 -12.29
C SER A 63 1.40 -14.70 -11.36
N MET A 64 0.67 -14.61 -10.25
CA MET A 64 0.89 -13.64 -9.19
C MET A 64 1.34 -14.36 -7.92
N GLU A 65 2.64 -14.35 -7.68
CA GLU A 65 3.24 -15.00 -6.52
C GLU A 65 3.55 -13.98 -5.43
N HIS A 66 3.54 -14.43 -4.18
CA HIS A 66 3.81 -13.59 -3.04
C HIS A 66 4.60 -14.33 -1.96
N VAL A 67 5.38 -13.58 -1.18
CA VAL A 67 6.03 -14.09 0.03
C VAL A 67 6.07 -13.00 1.09
N PHE A 68 5.73 -13.38 2.33
CA PHE A 68 5.83 -12.52 3.49
C PHE A 68 7.09 -12.91 4.25
N LEU A 69 7.93 -11.93 4.54
CA LEU A 69 9.22 -12.14 5.17
C LEU A 69 9.31 -11.32 6.45
N ARG A 70 9.88 -11.92 7.48
CA ARG A 70 10.32 -11.22 8.69
C ARG A 70 11.79 -11.47 8.92
N SER A 71 12.49 -10.48 9.47
CA SER A 71 13.88 -10.67 9.88
C SER A 71 13.94 -11.54 11.14
N THR A 72 14.82 -12.54 11.14
CA THR A 72 15.02 -13.45 12.28
C THR A 72 16.17 -13.03 13.18
N ASP A 73 17.02 -12.11 12.72
CA ASP A 73 18.19 -11.64 13.45
C ASP A 73 18.20 -10.11 13.61
N PRO A 74 18.77 -9.58 14.71
CA PRO A 74 18.93 -8.13 14.88
C PRO A 74 19.83 -7.48 13.82
N ALA A 75 20.63 -8.30 13.13
CA ALA A 75 21.55 -7.89 12.08
C ALA A 75 20.88 -7.75 10.70
N PHE A 76 19.62 -8.17 10.54
CA PHE A 76 18.86 -8.15 9.27
C PHE A 76 19.56 -8.90 8.12
N LYS A 77 20.28 -9.97 8.44
CA LYS A 77 20.95 -10.82 7.44
C LYS A 77 20.07 -12.00 7.04
N HIS A 78 19.25 -12.49 7.96
CA HIS A 78 18.43 -13.67 7.75
C HIS A 78 16.94 -13.30 7.78
N TYR A 79 16.20 -13.89 6.84
CA TYR A 79 14.76 -13.73 6.69
C TYR A 79 14.08 -15.08 6.73
N SER A 80 12.97 -15.14 7.47
CA SER A 80 12.08 -16.31 7.49
C SER A 80 10.79 -15.97 6.75
N ALA A 81 10.31 -16.93 5.96
CA ALA A 81 8.99 -16.84 5.36
C ALA A 81 7.91 -17.02 6.45
N VAL A 82 6.93 -16.14 6.43
CA VAL A 82 5.74 -16.21 7.27
C VAL A 82 4.60 -16.72 6.39
N PRO A 83 3.94 -17.84 6.76
CA PRO A 83 2.81 -18.33 6.00
C PRO A 83 1.67 -17.32 6.03
N LEU A 84 1.15 -16.95 4.86
CA LEU A 84 -0.06 -16.15 4.75
C LEU A 84 -1.27 -17.08 4.76
N HIS A 85 -2.23 -16.78 5.61
CA HIS A 85 -3.53 -17.42 5.64
C HIS A 85 -4.59 -16.41 5.19
N ILE A 86 -5.35 -16.75 4.15
CA ILE A 86 -6.45 -15.94 3.64
C ILE A 86 -7.75 -16.59 4.07
N VAL A 87 -8.37 -16.01 5.10
CA VAL A 87 -9.65 -16.47 5.62
C VAL A 87 -10.72 -16.35 4.54
N ASN A 88 -11.39 -17.46 4.25
CA ASN A 88 -12.45 -17.56 3.26
C ASN A 88 -13.67 -18.29 3.84
N LEU A 89 -14.80 -18.26 3.13
CA LEU A 89 -16.06 -18.89 3.59
C LEU A 89 -16.06 -20.42 3.51
N GLY A 90 -15.18 -21.01 2.71
CA GLY A 90 -15.12 -22.46 2.48
C GLY A 90 -14.21 -23.20 3.46
N GLU A 91 -13.50 -22.48 4.33
CA GLU A 91 -12.62 -23.08 5.31
C GLU A 91 -13.39 -23.36 6.61
N PRO A 92 -13.62 -24.63 6.97
CA PRO A 92 -14.12 -24.96 8.28
C PRO A 92 -12.98 -24.67 9.27
N GLY A 93 -13.06 -23.52 9.95
CA GLY A 93 -12.19 -23.27 11.09
C GLY A 93 -12.24 -24.49 12.00
N HIS A 94 -11.08 -25.07 12.30
CA HIS A 94 -11.03 -26.28 13.11
C HIS A 94 -11.83 -26.08 14.40
N SER A 95 -12.90 -26.87 14.54
CA SER A 95 -14.01 -26.82 15.51
C SER A 95 -15.15 -25.84 15.18
N ASP A 96 -16.38 -26.33 15.33
CA ASP A 96 -17.64 -25.56 15.23
C ASP A 96 -17.74 -24.41 16.26
N TYR A 97 -16.72 -24.28 17.11
CA TYR A 97 -16.62 -23.29 18.17
C TYR A 97 -15.38 -22.43 17.96
N ARG A 98 -15.54 -21.11 18.11
CA ARG A 98 -14.43 -20.17 18.04
C ARG A 98 -13.57 -20.28 19.32
N MET A 99 -12.54 -21.12 19.30
CA MET A 99 -11.66 -21.38 20.45
C MET A 99 -10.78 -20.19 20.88
N TYR A 100 -10.52 -19.25 19.97
CA TYR A 100 -9.79 -18.01 20.26
C TYR A 100 -10.46 -16.84 19.55
N PRO A 101 -10.51 -15.64 20.16
CA PRO A 101 -10.84 -14.43 19.42
C PRO A 101 -9.75 -14.20 18.36
N GLY A 102 -9.98 -14.68 17.14
CA GLY A 102 -9.08 -14.47 16.01
C GLY A 102 -8.72 -12.99 15.87
N SER A 103 -7.41 -12.72 15.82
CA SER A 103 -6.77 -11.39 15.68
C SER A 103 -7.58 -10.24 16.31
N ALA A 104 -7.39 -10.06 17.63
CA ALA A 104 -8.04 -9.06 18.48
C ALA A 104 -7.91 -7.59 18.04
N ALA A 105 -7.31 -7.29 16.89
CA ALA A 105 -7.21 -5.94 16.36
C ALA A 105 -8.55 -5.38 15.86
N SER A 106 -9.47 -6.21 15.34
CA SER A 106 -10.72 -5.73 14.72
C SER A 106 -11.95 -5.76 15.62
N ILE A 107 -11.92 -6.50 16.75
CA ILE A 107 -13.06 -6.64 17.66
C ILE A 107 -13.12 -5.48 18.66
N HIS A 108 -11.97 -4.89 18.98
CA HIS A 108 -11.87 -3.78 19.95
C HIS A 108 -11.47 -2.44 19.30
N GLN A 109 -11.09 -2.44 18.02
CA GLN A 109 -10.71 -1.25 17.27
C GLN A 109 -11.11 -1.37 15.80
N GLY A 110 -11.84 -0.38 15.29
CA GLY A 110 -12.15 -0.27 13.86
C GLY A 110 -13.60 0.11 13.58
N ALA A 111 -13.89 0.40 12.30
CA ALA A 111 -15.21 0.82 11.86
C ALA A 111 -16.30 -0.23 12.15
N PHE A 112 -15.96 -1.52 12.15
CA PHE A 112 -16.92 -2.58 12.47
C PHE A 112 -17.36 -2.56 13.95
N CYS A 113 -16.45 -2.24 14.89
CA CYS A 113 -16.81 -2.07 16.30
C CYS A 113 -17.80 -0.93 16.50
N GLU A 114 -17.64 0.16 15.75
CA GLU A 114 -18.56 1.30 15.82
C GLU A 114 -19.97 0.87 15.39
N VAL A 115 -20.07 0.02 14.36
CA VAL A 115 -21.35 -0.57 13.93
C VAL A 115 -21.90 -1.52 14.99
N LEU A 116 -21.09 -2.39 15.57
CA LEU A 116 -21.52 -3.29 16.66
C LEU A 116 -22.03 -2.52 17.87
N ASN A 117 -21.32 -1.49 18.30
CA ASN A 117 -21.70 -0.67 19.47
C ASN A 117 -22.95 0.18 19.23
N SER A 118 -23.29 0.46 17.96
CA SER A 118 -24.52 1.18 17.62
C SER A 118 -25.79 0.32 17.69
N LEU A 119 -25.64 -1.00 17.84
CA LEU A 119 -26.75 -1.93 17.99
C LEU A 119 -27.11 -2.08 19.48
N PRO A 120 -28.40 -1.96 19.86
CA PRO A 120 -28.80 -2.14 21.24
C PRO A 120 -28.54 -3.58 21.71
N ALA A 121 -27.92 -3.71 22.88
CA ALA A 121 -27.71 -4.99 23.56
C ALA A 121 -29.03 -5.47 24.16
N ASP A 122 -29.88 -6.07 23.33
CA ASP A 122 -31.13 -6.67 23.79
C ASP A 122 -30.79 -8.05 24.39
N GLY A 123 -30.92 -8.19 25.71
CA GLY A 123 -30.49 -9.36 26.49
C GLY A 123 -31.39 -10.59 26.32
N SER A 124 -32.01 -10.79 25.16
CA SER A 124 -33.09 -11.76 24.97
C SER A 124 -32.96 -12.63 23.70
N ILE A 125 -33.73 -13.71 23.71
CA ILE A 125 -33.70 -14.99 22.98
C ILE A 125 -33.76 -14.90 21.43
N GLU A 126 -33.83 -13.71 20.85
CA GLU A 126 -33.94 -13.52 19.39
C GLU A 126 -32.62 -13.22 18.69
N MET A 127 -31.59 -14.05 18.92
CA MET A 127 -30.27 -13.92 18.28
C MET A 127 -30.36 -13.84 16.74
N VAL A 128 -31.35 -14.51 16.13
CA VAL A 128 -31.57 -14.46 14.68
C VAL A 128 -31.99 -13.07 14.21
N ASN A 129 -32.94 -12.43 14.91
CA ASN A 129 -33.38 -11.07 14.58
C ASN A 129 -32.29 -10.05 14.85
N HIS A 130 -31.50 -10.27 15.90
CA HIS A 130 -30.31 -9.45 16.18
C HIS A 130 -29.28 -9.55 15.04
N MET A 131 -28.98 -10.76 14.56
CA MET A 131 -28.06 -10.98 13.44
C MET A 131 -28.59 -10.35 12.15
N HIS A 132 -29.89 -10.46 11.88
CA HIS A 132 -30.51 -9.85 10.70
C HIS A 132 -30.43 -8.31 10.75
N ARG A 133 -30.68 -7.71 11.92
CA ARG A 133 -30.51 -6.25 12.13
C ARG A 133 -29.07 -5.81 11.93
N LEU A 134 -28.10 -6.55 12.51
CA LEU A 134 -26.68 -6.28 12.32
C LEU A 134 -26.29 -6.35 10.83
N HIS A 135 -26.77 -7.38 10.12
CA HIS A 135 -26.54 -7.52 8.69
C HIS A 135 -27.07 -6.33 7.89
N ASN A 136 -28.32 -5.92 8.13
CA ASN A 136 -28.93 -4.77 7.44
C ASN A 136 -28.21 -3.45 7.74
N LEU A 137 -27.77 -3.27 8.98
CA LEU A 137 -27.00 -2.11 9.40
C LEU A 137 -25.62 -2.06 8.71
N LEU A 138 -24.91 -3.19 8.69
CA LEU A 138 -23.63 -3.34 8.00
C LEU A 138 -23.79 -3.09 6.50
N HIS A 139 -24.85 -3.60 5.89
CA HIS A 139 -25.13 -3.39 4.46
C HIS A 139 -25.38 -1.91 4.15
N THR A 140 -26.13 -1.21 5.00
CA THR A 140 -26.36 0.24 4.83
C THR A 140 -25.05 1.01 4.92
N LYS A 141 -24.23 0.71 5.93
CA LYS A 141 -22.90 1.34 6.10
C LYS A 141 -21.95 1.04 4.94
N LEU A 142 -21.99 -0.17 4.39
CA LEU A 142 -21.20 -0.53 3.21
C LEU A 142 -21.59 0.30 1.97
N ARG A 143 -22.89 0.57 1.77
CA ARG A 143 -23.35 1.44 0.67
C ARG A 143 -22.89 2.89 0.85
N GLU A 144 -22.95 3.41 2.07
CA GLU A 144 -22.43 4.75 2.39
C GLU A 144 -20.92 4.85 2.07
N VAL A 145 -20.14 3.85 2.49
CA VAL A 145 -18.70 3.79 2.21
C VAL A 145 -18.43 3.66 0.71
N LEU A 146 -19.22 2.89 -0.03
CA LEU A 146 -19.06 2.74 -1.48
C LEU A 146 -19.12 4.10 -2.20
N ASN A 147 -20.12 4.91 -1.88
CA ASN A 147 -20.27 6.24 -2.49
C ASN A 147 -19.09 7.15 -2.12
N SER A 148 -18.70 7.17 -0.84
CA SER A 148 -17.55 7.95 -0.38
C SER A 148 -16.24 7.50 -1.01
N VAL A 149 -16.05 6.20 -1.25
CA VAL A 149 -14.86 5.67 -1.94
C VAL A 149 -14.85 6.10 -3.39
N ALA A 150 -15.97 6.00 -4.11
CA ALA A 150 -16.08 6.42 -5.50
C ALA A 150 -15.71 7.90 -5.70
N GLU A 151 -16.27 8.80 -4.88
CA GLU A 151 -15.92 10.23 -4.89
C GLU A 151 -14.42 10.43 -4.60
N SER A 152 -13.88 9.73 -3.59
CA SER A 152 -12.46 9.87 -3.24
C SER A 152 -11.51 9.31 -4.31
N GLU A 153 -11.92 8.30 -5.07
CA GLU A 153 -11.14 7.75 -6.17
C GLU A 153 -11.10 8.69 -7.37
N GLU A 154 -12.23 9.36 -7.68
CA GLU A 154 -12.31 10.41 -8.68
C GLU A 154 -11.40 11.59 -8.33
N ASP A 155 -11.47 12.07 -7.07
CA ASP A 155 -10.59 13.13 -6.56
C ASP A 155 -9.11 12.74 -6.66
N VAL A 156 -8.75 11.51 -6.26
CA VAL A 156 -7.36 11.04 -6.36
C VAL A 156 -6.91 10.94 -7.82
N ALA A 157 -7.78 10.51 -8.74
CA ALA A 157 -7.46 10.43 -10.16
C ALA A 157 -7.16 11.82 -10.76
N THR A 158 -8.00 12.81 -10.47
CA THR A 158 -7.80 14.20 -10.94
C THR A 158 -6.51 14.80 -10.38
N PHE A 159 -6.26 14.64 -9.07
CA PHE A 159 -5.02 15.13 -8.47
C PHE A 159 -3.76 14.44 -9.00
N VAL A 160 -3.84 13.14 -9.32
CA VAL A 160 -2.71 12.42 -9.93
C VAL A 160 -2.40 13.00 -11.30
N ASP A 161 -3.41 13.26 -12.13
CA ASP A 161 -3.22 13.86 -13.45
C ASP A 161 -2.61 15.27 -13.35
N ASP A 162 -3.15 16.11 -12.47
CA ASP A 162 -2.63 17.45 -12.22
C ASP A 162 -1.16 17.43 -11.79
N ILE A 163 -0.79 16.52 -10.89
CA ILE A 163 0.60 16.35 -10.43
C ILE A 163 1.51 15.92 -11.59
N VAL A 164 1.04 15.04 -12.48
CA VAL A 164 1.81 14.60 -13.65
C VAL A 164 2.02 15.79 -14.59
N GLN A 165 0.96 16.50 -14.96
CA GLN A 165 1.05 17.68 -15.84
C GLN A 165 1.96 18.77 -15.26
N LEU A 166 1.87 19.04 -13.96
CA LEU A 166 2.73 20.02 -13.29
C LEU A 166 4.20 19.59 -13.26
N ARG A 167 4.47 18.29 -13.03
CA ARG A 167 5.84 17.75 -13.08
C ARG A 167 6.44 17.84 -14.47
N GLU A 168 5.64 17.63 -15.51
CA GLU A 168 6.09 17.78 -16.91
C GLU A 168 6.42 19.23 -17.24
N LYS A 169 5.51 20.17 -16.92
CA LYS A 169 5.73 21.62 -17.11
C LYS A 169 6.99 22.09 -16.36
N TYR A 170 7.14 21.69 -15.11
CA TYR A 170 8.32 22.02 -14.31
C TYR A 170 9.60 21.39 -14.90
N GLY A 171 9.53 20.14 -15.38
CA GLY A 171 10.62 19.47 -16.06
C GLY A 171 11.06 20.18 -17.34
N ALA A 172 10.10 20.66 -18.15
CA ALA A 172 10.37 21.41 -19.37
C ALA A 172 11.01 22.78 -19.07
N LEU A 173 10.45 23.53 -18.11
CA LEU A 173 11.01 24.81 -17.67
C LEU A 173 12.43 24.67 -17.10
N LYS A 174 12.68 23.64 -16.29
CA LYS A 174 14.02 23.35 -15.76
C LYS A 174 15.02 23.00 -16.86
N LYS A 175 14.60 22.27 -17.90
CA LYS A 175 15.44 21.97 -19.07
C LYS A 175 15.71 23.22 -19.90
N ALA A 176 14.70 24.07 -20.14
CA ALA A 176 14.88 25.34 -20.86
C ALA A 176 15.81 26.30 -20.12
N ALA A 177 15.71 26.39 -18.79
CA ALA A 177 16.60 27.20 -17.96
C ALA A 177 18.04 26.66 -17.89
N ALA A 178 18.26 25.37 -18.16
CA ALA A 178 19.59 24.77 -18.24
C ALA A 178 20.27 24.93 -19.61
N VAL A 179 19.55 25.40 -20.65
CA VAL A 179 20.02 25.44 -22.05
C VAL A 179 20.35 26.86 -22.56
N GLY A 180 20.32 27.91 -21.72
CA GLY A 180 20.85 29.24 -22.11
C GLY A 180 21.48 30.00 -20.95
N PRO A 181 22.59 30.77 -21.14
CA PRO A 181 23.15 31.29 -22.40
C PRO A 181 24.65 30.94 -22.60
N SER A 182 25.00 30.08 -23.57
CA SER A 182 26.41 29.90 -24.00
C SER A 182 26.62 29.88 -25.52
N THR A 183 25.57 29.95 -26.33
CA THR A 183 25.65 29.78 -27.80
C THR A 183 25.26 31.02 -28.61
N ALA A 184 25.17 32.20 -27.99
CA ALA A 184 24.84 33.44 -28.69
C ALA A 184 26.05 34.39 -28.92
N ALA A 185 27.25 34.05 -28.43
CA ALA A 185 28.40 34.98 -28.43
C ALA A 185 29.44 34.78 -29.56
N SER A 186 29.29 33.81 -30.47
CA SER A 186 30.35 33.49 -31.45
C SER A 186 29.99 33.76 -32.92
N ALA A 187 28.97 34.59 -33.20
CA ALA A 187 28.53 34.86 -34.58
C ALA A 187 28.67 36.33 -35.02
N SER A 188 29.50 37.14 -34.34
CA SER A 188 29.68 38.55 -34.70
C SER A 188 31.15 38.99 -34.67
N GLU A 189 32.02 38.34 -35.45
CA GLU A 189 33.37 38.88 -35.70
C GLU A 189 34.03 38.24 -36.94
N SER A 190 33.62 38.63 -38.16
CA SER A 190 34.47 38.48 -39.36
C SER A 190 33.80 39.03 -40.65
N ILE A 191 33.53 40.34 -40.73
CA ILE A 191 33.48 41.04 -42.03
C ILE A 191 34.04 42.45 -41.85
N SER A 192 35.36 42.58 -41.89
CA SER A 192 36.02 43.82 -42.34
C SER A 192 37.45 43.52 -42.79
N THR A 193 37.90 44.26 -43.81
CA THR A 193 39.21 44.21 -44.50
C THR A 193 39.31 43.06 -45.53
N THR A 194 39.55 43.28 -46.83
CA THR A 194 40.52 44.19 -47.46
C THR A 194 40.09 44.62 -48.88
N SER A 195 40.13 45.93 -49.14
CA SER A 195 40.36 46.50 -50.49
C SER A 195 41.85 46.84 -50.62
N LYS A 196 42.50 46.32 -51.66
CA LYS A 196 43.36 47.05 -52.62
C LYS A 196 43.94 46.07 -53.63
#